data_AF-A0A1Y3BJJ1-F1
#
_entry.id   AF-A0A1Y3BJJ1-F1
#
_cell.length_a   1.000
_cell.length_b   1.000
_cell.length_c   1.000
_cell.angle_alpha   90.00
_cell.angle_beta   90.00
_cell.angle_gamma   90.00
#
_symmetry.space_group_name_H-M   'P 1'
#
loop_
_entity.id
_entity.type
_entity.pdbx_description
1 polymer ?
#
loop_
_entity_poly.entity_id
_entity_poly.type
_entity_poly.pdbx_seq_one_letter_code
_entity_poly.pdbx_strand_id
1 'polypeptide(L)'
;MQRQRFESLWQDRDIRFDASSTELSIRNGEKLLQKWPKVEDTKGNTGEIGRLAITNLRLIWQSLQKPRINLSIGLGCISTLTSRMIHTKLRGRNESLYLMTKVNGTRYEFIFISLEPIPGVSKDLIEWISRV
;
A
#
# COMPACT_ATOMS: atom_id res chain seq x y z
N MET A 1 -34.96 20.35 -0.18
CA MET A 1 -33.76 19.82 -0.85
C MET A 1 -32.65 19.67 0.17
N GLN A 2 -32.35 18.44 0.62
CA GLN A 2 -31.19 18.20 1.48
C GLN A 2 -29.92 18.27 0.61
N ARG A 3 -28.98 19.13 1.03
CA ARG A 3 -27.68 19.30 0.38
C ARG A 3 -26.93 17.98 0.56
N GLN A 4 -26.81 17.17 -0.50
CA GLN A 4 -25.98 15.97 -0.47
C GLN A 4 -24.56 16.39 -0.10
N ARG A 5 -24.13 16.03 1.11
CA ARG A 5 -22.80 16.33 1.61
C ARG A 5 -21.86 15.36 0.91
N PHE A 6 -21.28 15.78 -0.21
CA PHE A 6 -20.27 14.98 -0.91
C PHE A 6 -19.07 14.82 0.01
N GLU A 7 -18.90 13.60 0.52
CA GLU A 7 -17.74 13.26 1.32
C GLU A 7 -16.50 13.30 0.42
N SER A 8 -15.52 14.13 0.77
CA SER A 8 -14.30 14.33 -0.02
C SER A 8 -13.58 12.99 -0.26
N LEU A 9 -13.15 12.75 -1.51
CA LEU A 9 -12.42 11.54 -1.91
C LEU A 9 -10.94 11.68 -1.49
N TRP A 10 -10.63 11.32 -0.25
CA TRP A 10 -9.27 11.38 0.27
C TRP A 10 -8.48 10.11 -0.03
N GLN A 11 -9.15 8.96 -0.19
CA GLN A 11 -8.51 7.65 -0.32
C GLN A 11 -7.48 7.60 -1.45
N ASP A 12 -7.74 8.30 -2.57
CA ASP A 12 -6.84 8.39 -3.72
C ASP A 12 -5.86 9.58 -3.64
N ARG A 13 -6.17 10.59 -2.82
CA ARG A 13 -5.51 11.90 -2.87
C ARG A 13 -4.64 12.21 -1.66
N ASP A 14 -4.61 11.31 -0.68
CA ASP A 14 -3.93 11.52 0.58
C ASP A 14 -3.23 10.25 1.07
N ILE A 15 -2.35 10.43 2.07
CA ILE A 15 -1.64 9.35 2.74
C ILE A 15 -1.98 9.42 4.23
N ARG A 16 -2.42 8.29 4.79
CA ARG A 16 -2.72 8.19 6.23
C ARG A 16 -1.93 7.08 6.88
N PHE A 17 -1.41 7.41 8.06
CA PHE A 17 -0.74 6.50 8.98
C PHE A 17 -1.71 6.20 10.12
N ASP A 18 -1.70 4.95 10.60
CA ASP A 18 -2.52 4.50 11.73
C ASP A 18 -4.01 4.84 11.59
N ALA A 19 -4.53 4.68 10.36
CA ALA A 19 -5.92 4.97 10.05
C ALA A 19 -6.86 4.07 10.87
N SER A 20 -8.01 4.60 11.26
CA SER A 20 -9.03 3.85 11.98
C SER A 20 -9.62 2.73 11.10
N SER A 21 -10.25 1.74 11.73
CA SER A 21 -10.92 0.65 11.01
C SER A 21 -11.98 1.16 10.03
N THR A 22 -12.67 2.25 10.37
CA THR A 22 -13.67 2.88 9.51
C THR A 22 -13.01 3.51 8.28
N GLU A 23 -11.85 4.17 8.45
CA GLU A 23 -11.11 4.78 7.33
C GLU A 23 -10.46 3.74 6.41
N LEU A 24 -10.08 2.57 6.97
CA LEU A 24 -9.58 1.44 6.21
C LEU A 24 -10.67 0.65 5.48
N SER A 25 -11.93 0.83 5.86
CA SER A 25 -13.05 0.17 5.18
C SER A 25 -13.14 0.64 3.72
N ILE A 26 -13.56 -0.29 2.86
CA ILE A 26 -13.73 -0.04 1.43
C ILE A 26 -14.89 0.94 1.25
N ARG A 27 -14.60 2.11 0.68
CA ARG A 27 -15.63 3.13 0.41
C ARG A 27 -16.55 2.68 -0.74
N ASN A 28 -17.75 3.25 -0.81
CA ASN A 28 -18.61 3.07 -1.99
C ASN A 28 -17.87 3.44 -3.30
N GLY A 29 -17.85 2.51 -4.26
CA GLY A 29 -17.12 2.61 -5.52
C GLY A 29 -15.65 2.15 -5.47
N GLU A 30 -15.08 1.99 -4.27
CA GLU A 30 -13.78 1.36 -4.08
C GLU A 30 -13.93 -0.16 -4.22
N LYS A 31 -12.98 -0.80 -4.89
CA LYS A 31 -12.96 -2.25 -5.14
C LYS A 31 -11.58 -2.79 -4.81
N LEU A 32 -11.54 -3.83 -3.96
CA LEU A 32 -10.33 -4.60 -3.72
C LEU A 32 -9.95 -5.34 -5.01
N LEU A 33 -8.75 -5.08 -5.52
CA LEU A 33 -8.23 -5.73 -6.72
C LEU A 33 -7.43 -6.97 -6.31
N GLN A 34 -6.49 -6.81 -5.36
CA GLN A 34 -5.63 -7.89 -4.91
C GLN A 34 -5.14 -7.69 -3.47
N LYS A 35 -4.75 -8.78 -2.84
CA LYS A 35 -4.14 -8.80 -1.50
C LYS A 35 -2.99 -9.80 -1.45
N TRP A 36 -1.94 -9.42 -0.72
CA TRP A 36 -0.76 -10.25 -0.49
C TRP A 36 -0.54 -10.37 1.02
N PRO A 37 -0.59 -11.60 1.57
CA PRO A 37 -0.20 -11.83 2.94
C PRO A 37 1.32 -11.76 3.10
N LYS A 38 1.78 -11.62 4.34
CA LYS A 38 3.20 -11.68 4.72
C LYS A 38 4.10 -10.69 3.96
N VAL A 39 3.65 -9.45 3.90
CA VAL A 39 4.45 -8.33 3.36
C VAL A 39 4.96 -7.49 4.53
N GLU A 40 6.27 -7.29 4.60
CA GLU A 40 6.93 -6.48 5.63
C GLU A 40 7.07 -5.03 5.15
N ASP A 41 6.74 -4.05 6.00
CA ASP A 41 7.15 -2.65 5.82
C ASP A 41 8.54 -2.45 6.41
N THR A 42 9.56 -2.49 5.57
CA THR A 42 10.96 -2.46 6.03
C THR A 42 11.46 -1.08 6.41
N LYS A 43 10.76 -0.01 6.00
CA LYS A 43 11.22 1.35 6.22
C LYS A 43 10.56 1.99 7.45
N GLY A 44 9.25 1.83 7.60
CA GLY A 44 8.50 2.40 8.73
C GLY A 44 8.39 1.45 9.92
N ASN A 45 8.33 0.14 9.67
CA ASN A 45 7.95 -0.86 10.68
C ASN A 45 8.81 -2.13 10.55
N THR A 46 10.14 -1.98 10.51
CA THR A 46 11.08 -3.10 10.32
C THR A 46 10.79 -4.27 11.25
N GLY A 47 10.69 -5.49 10.71
CA GLY A 47 10.35 -6.71 11.44
C GLY A 47 8.84 -6.96 11.63
N GLU A 48 7.98 -5.98 11.35
CA GLU A 48 6.52 -6.16 11.41
C GLU A 48 5.98 -6.73 10.10
N ILE A 49 5.35 -7.90 10.20
CA ILE A 49 4.74 -8.57 9.06
C ILE A 49 3.28 -8.14 8.96
N GLY A 50 2.90 -7.65 7.78
CA GLY A 50 1.56 -7.19 7.48
C GLY A 50 0.89 -7.91 6.30
N ARG A 51 -0.29 -7.41 5.96
CA ARG A 51 -0.97 -7.67 4.69
C ARG A 51 -0.90 -6.40 3.86
N LEU A 52 -0.47 -6.53 2.62
CA LEU A 52 -0.57 -5.48 1.61
C LEU A 52 -1.81 -5.76 0.75
N ALA A 53 -2.59 -4.74 0.45
CA ALA A 53 -3.75 -4.82 -0.44
C ALA A 53 -3.74 -3.64 -1.40
N ILE A 54 -4.18 -3.87 -2.63
CA ILE A 54 -4.40 -2.81 -3.61
C ILE A 54 -5.88 -2.76 -3.99
N THR A 55 -6.42 -1.55 -4.00
CA THR A 55 -7.75 -1.24 -4.51
C THR A 55 -7.62 -0.41 -5.79
N ASN A 56 -8.74 -0.08 -6.41
CA ASN A 56 -8.76 0.89 -7.52
C ASN A 56 -8.50 2.35 -7.09
N LEU A 57 -8.22 2.63 -5.80
CA LEU A 57 -7.96 3.98 -5.29
C LEU A 57 -6.68 4.09 -4.45
N ARG A 58 -6.26 3.03 -3.76
CA ARG A 58 -5.14 3.10 -2.81
C ARG A 58 -4.46 1.76 -2.59
N LEU A 59 -3.25 1.85 -2.06
CA LEU A 59 -2.56 0.76 -1.39
C LEU A 59 -2.83 0.83 0.11
N ILE A 60 -3.08 -0.33 0.71
CA ILE A 60 -3.28 -0.47 2.15
C ILE A 60 -2.30 -1.51 2.67
N TRP A 61 -1.49 -1.14 3.66
CA TRP A 61 -0.69 -2.08 4.43
C TRP A 61 -1.15 -2.08 5.88
N GLN A 62 -1.31 -3.25 6.49
CA GLN A 62 -1.70 -3.35 7.91
C GLN A 62 -0.93 -4.48 8.59
N SER A 63 -0.34 -4.20 9.75
CA SER A 63 0.34 -5.22 10.55
C SER A 63 -0.61 -6.33 10.96
N LEU A 64 -0.16 -7.58 10.86
CA LEU A 64 -0.91 -8.76 11.26
C LEU A 64 -0.99 -8.89 12.79
N GLN A 65 0.05 -8.46 13.50
CA GLN A 65 0.13 -8.57 14.95
C GLN A 65 -0.47 -7.35 15.65
N LYS A 66 -0.30 -6.16 15.05
CA LYS A 66 -0.71 -4.87 15.63
C LYS A 66 -1.56 -4.10 14.62
N PRO A 67 -2.85 -4.44 14.41
CA PRO A 67 -3.67 -3.84 13.35
C PRO A 67 -3.84 -2.31 13.41
N ARG A 68 -3.56 -1.70 14.57
CA ARG A 68 -3.51 -0.24 14.72
C ARG A 68 -2.38 0.39 13.91
N ILE A 69 -1.28 -0.34 13.70
CA ILE A 69 -0.17 0.07 12.85
C ILE A 69 -0.52 -0.27 11.40
N ASN A 70 -0.80 0.77 10.62
CA ASN A 70 -1.22 0.61 9.23
C ASN A 70 -0.91 1.85 8.39
N LEU A 71 -0.98 1.67 7.07
CA LEU A 71 -0.73 2.68 6.05
C LEU A 71 -1.85 2.61 5.01
N SER A 72 -2.38 3.76 4.63
CA SER A 72 -3.27 3.94 3.47
C SER A 72 -2.63 4.97 2.55
N ILE A 73 -2.22 4.56 1.36
CA ILE A 73 -1.48 5.37 0.39
C ILE A 73 -2.34 5.52 -0.86
N GLY A 74 -2.87 6.72 -1.12
CA GLY A 74 -3.62 7.00 -2.34
C GLY A 74 -2.78 6.83 -3.59
N LEU A 75 -3.37 6.22 -4.63
CA LEU A 75 -2.67 5.99 -5.91
C LEU A 75 -2.29 7.32 -6.56
N GLY A 76 -3.16 8.34 -6.50
CA GLY A 76 -2.87 9.70 -6.95
C GLY A 76 -1.70 10.40 -6.24
N CYS A 77 -1.21 9.86 -5.12
CA CYS A 77 -0.02 10.37 -4.44
C CYS A 77 1.29 9.71 -4.92
N ILE A 78 1.22 8.61 -5.65
CA ILE A 78 2.41 7.83 -6.05
C ILE A 78 3.08 8.50 -7.24
N SER A 79 4.32 8.96 -7.06
CA SER A 79 5.14 9.52 -8.13
C SER A 79 6.00 8.48 -8.83
N THR A 80 6.42 7.43 -8.12
CA THR A 80 7.27 6.38 -8.68
C THR A 80 7.02 5.07 -7.97
N LEU A 81 6.95 3.99 -8.75
CA LEU A 81 6.85 2.62 -8.29
C LEU A 81 7.96 1.80 -8.95
N THR A 82 8.75 1.08 -8.16
CA THR A 82 9.84 0.26 -8.71
C THR A 82 9.96 -1.04 -7.94
N SER A 83 10.02 -2.15 -8.66
CA SER A 83 10.39 -3.45 -8.10
C SER A 83 11.90 -3.65 -8.15
N ARG A 84 12.48 -4.22 -7.09
CA ARG A 84 13.85 -4.74 -7.09
C ARG A 84 13.90 -6.14 -6.49
N MET A 85 14.65 -7.01 -7.13
CA MET A 85 14.99 -8.30 -6.57
C MET A 85 16.15 -8.13 -5.59
N ILE A 86 15.92 -8.45 -4.32
CA ILE A 86 16.92 -8.41 -3.26
C ILE A 86 17.31 -9.84 -2.89
N HIS A 87 18.62 -10.10 -2.80
CA HIS A 87 19.13 -11.35 -2.27
C HIS A 87 19.60 -11.15 -0.83
N THR A 88 18.97 -11.83 0.11
CA THR A 88 19.33 -11.77 1.54
C THR A 88 19.86 -13.12 2.00
N LYS A 89 20.92 -13.11 2.81
CA LYS A 89 21.53 -14.36 3.34
C LYS A 89 20.53 -15.20 4.15
N LEU A 90 19.59 -14.55 4.84
CA LEU A 90 18.64 -15.20 5.74
C LEU A 90 17.35 -15.66 5.05
N ARG A 91 16.94 -15.01 3.96
CA ARG A 91 15.62 -15.22 3.34
C ARG A 91 15.67 -15.49 1.84
N GLY A 92 16.87 -15.70 1.28
CA GLY A 92 17.04 -15.95 -0.15
C GLY A 92 16.67 -14.74 -1.02
N ARG A 93 16.17 -15.04 -2.23
CA ARG A 93 15.79 -14.03 -3.23
C ARG A 93 14.35 -13.58 -2.99
N ASN A 94 14.17 -12.35 -2.53
CA ASN A 94 12.86 -11.73 -2.30
C ASN A 94 12.65 -10.54 -3.23
N GLU A 95 11.40 -10.28 -3.55
CA GLU A 95 11.02 -9.08 -4.30
C GLU A 95 10.66 -7.95 -3.32
N SER A 96 11.15 -6.77 -3.64
CA SER A 96 10.92 -5.55 -2.86
C SER A 96 10.30 -4.48 -3.73
N LEU A 97 9.30 -3.81 -3.19
CA LEU A 97 8.57 -2.73 -3.83
C LEU A 97 8.96 -1.40 -3.19
N TYR A 98 9.51 -0.51 -4.00
CA TYR A 98 9.86 0.85 -3.63
C TYR A 98 8.79 1.81 -4.15
N LEU A 99 8.21 2.59 -3.25
CA LEU A 99 7.22 3.60 -3.55
C LEU A 99 7.75 4.97 -3.16
N MET A 100 7.80 5.87 -4.12
CA MET A 100 7.98 7.29 -3.87
C MET A 100 6.64 7.99 -4.03
N THR A 101 6.26 8.78 -3.03
CA THR A 101 5.01 9.53 -3.05
C THR A 101 5.25 11.01 -2.79
N LYS A 102 4.28 11.83 -3.20
CA LYS A 102 4.24 13.25 -2.86
C LYS A 102 2.81 13.65 -2.51
N VAL A 103 2.63 14.23 -1.33
CA VAL A 103 1.34 14.75 -0.86
C VAL A 103 1.57 16.08 -0.14
N ASN A 104 0.79 17.11 -0.49
CA ASN A 104 0.86 18.44 0.13
C ASN A 104 2.29 19.04 0.21
N GLY A 105 3.12 18.78 -0.80
CA GLY A 105 4.51 19.25 -0.85
C GLY A 105 5.53 18.34 -0.16
N THR A 106 5.10 17.44 0.70
CA THR A 106 5.94 16.46 1.41
C THR A 106 6.14 15.20 0.57
N ARG A 107 7.35 14.64 0.60
CA ARG A 107 7.67 13.38 -0.06
C ARG A 107 7.85 12.27 0.97
N TYR A 108 7.30 11.09 0.67
CA TYR A 108 7.50 9.90 1.49
C TYR A 108 8.05 8.76 0.63
N GLU A 109 8.83 7.89 1.27
CA GLU A 109 9.28 6.64 0.67
C GLU A 109 8.75 5.48 1.50
N PHE A 110 8.24 4.46 0.83
CA PHE A 110 7.83 3.19 1.44
C PHE A 110 8.55 2.04 0.76
N ILE A 111 8.94 1.04 1.55
CA ILE A 111 9.65 -0.13 1.06
C ILE A 111 8.97 -1.37 1.62
N PHE A 112 8.28 -2.10 0.75
CA PHE A 112 7.61 -3.34 1.10
C PHE A 112 8.39 -4.55 0.60
N ILE A 113 8.55 -5.59 1.42
CA ILE A 113 9.18 -6.84 1.00
C ILE A 113 8.19 -7.99 1.19
N SER A 114 7.92 -8.74 0.12
CA SER A 114 7.17 -9.99 0.23
C SER A 114 8.06 -11.06 0.86
N LEU A 115 7.59 -11.69 1.94
CA LEU A 115 8.31 -12.75 2.64
C LEU A 115 7.97 -14.15 2.14
N GLU A 116 6.95 -14.27 1.30
CA GLU A 116 6.69 -15.48 0.56
C GLU A 116 7.33 -15.40 -0.83
N PRO A 117 7.84 -16.53 -1.36
CA PRO A 117 8.23 -16.64 -2.75
C PRO A 117 6.96 -16.65 -3.63
N ILE A 118 6.18 -15.58 -3.59
CA ILE A 118 5.09 -15.33 -4.51
C ILE A 118 5.75 -14.70 -5.73
N PRO A 119 5.85 -15.42 -6.87
CA PRO A 119 6.34 -14.80 -8.08
C PRO A 119 5.36 -13.70 -8.50
N GLY A 120 5.84 -12.50 -8.79
CA GLY A 120 5.09 -11.52 -9.55
C GLY A 120 4.30 -10.47 -8.77
N VAL A 121 4.37 -10.40 -7.43
CA VAL A 121 3.73 -9.29 -6.67
C VAL A 121 4.12 -7.93 -7.24
N SER A 122 5.41 -7.79 -7.57
CA SER A 122 6.02 -6.69 -8.30
C SER A 122 5.36 -6.32 -9.59
N LYS A 123 5.40 -7.32 -10.45
CA LYS A 123 4.99 -7.26 -11.84
C LYS A 123 3.49 -7.02 -11.94
N ASP A 124 2.70 -7.73 -11.14
CA ASP A 124 1.25 -7.60 -11.06
C ASP A 124 0.88 -6.19 -10.57
N LEU A 125 1.55 -5.68 -9.52
CA LEU A 125 1.31 -4.31 -9.04
C LEU A 125 1.64 -3.25 -10.08
N ILE A 126 2.80 -3.37 -10.74
CA ILE A 126 3.20 -2.43 -11.79
C ILE A 126 2.23 -2.49 -12.97
N GLU A 127 1.85 -3.70 -13.40
CA GLU A 127 0.91 -3.90 -14.50
C GLU A 127 -0.48 -3.33 -14.15
N TRP A 128 -0.98 -3.57 -12.94
CA TRP A 128 -2.24 -3.00 -12.50
C TRP A 128 -2.22 -1.48 -12.42
N ILE A 129 -1.17 -0.90 -11.83
CA ILE A 129 -1.05 0.56 -11.70
C ILE A 129 -0.88 1.22 -13.07
N SER A 130 -0.24 0.58 -14.05
CA SER A 130 -0.13 1.12 -15.41
C SER A 130 -1.44 1.13 -16.21
N ARG A 131 -2.47 0.38 -15.75
CA ARG A 131 -3.76 0.24 -16.44
C ARG A 131 -4.84 1.18 -15.89
N VAL A 132 -4.55 1.92 -14.83
CA VAL A 132 -5.42 2.93 -14.20
C VAL A 132 -4.94 4.31 -14.63
#